data_AF-A0A534W621-F1
#
_entry.id   AF-A0A534W621-F1
#
_cell.length_a   1.000
_cell.length_b   1.000
_cell.length_c   1.000
_cell.angle_alpha   90.00
_cell.angle_beta   90.00
_cell.angle_gamma   90.00
#
_symmetry.space_group_name_H-M   'P 1'
#
loop_
_entity.id
_entity.type
_entity.pdbx_description
1 polymer ?
#
loop_
_entity_poly.entity_id
_entity_poly.type
_entity_poly.pdbx_seq_one_letter_code
_entity_poly.pdbx_strand_id
1 'polypeptide(L)'
;MLQSSMEMLRLFVPAGAVPDWAFAKAGQLLHDPVTGRVGSYDAIRVYLWIGMMPERDPGLDRIAAGLLRKLQETGALPERIDARTLEARGSAPPGFYAALLPLAPADARPALEEHLARALKRGLYGDPPAYYDQNLVLFAQGFTESRYRFGADGSLAPAWETRCIGRAR
;
A
#
# COMPACT_ATOMS: atom_id res chain seq x y z
N MET A 1 1.56 19.00 -10.93
CA MET A 1 0.76 18.20 -9.96
C MET A 1 1.44 16.89 -9.61
N LEU A 2 1.79 16.02 -10.56
CA LEU A 2 2.50 14.75 -10.28
C LEU A 2 3.82 14.95 -9.52
N GLN A 3 4.68 15.87 -9.97
CA GLN A 3 5.96 16.14 -9.31
C GLN A 3 5.80 16.56 -7.84
N SER A 4 4.85 17.46 -7.56
CA SER A 4 4.57 17.92 -6.19
C SER A 4 4.05 16.79 -5.28
N SER A 5 3.24 15.87 -5.81
CA SER A 5 2.78 14.69 -5.08
C SER A 5 3.94 13.73 -4.77
N MET A 6 4.83 13.48 -5.72
CA MET A 6 6.01 12.62 -5.51
C MET A 6 6.98 13.24 -4.51
N GLU A 7 7.24 14.55 -4.60
CA GLU A 7 8.05 15.29 -3.63
C GLU A 7 7.45 15.21 -2.23
N MET A 8 6.12 15.36 -2.09
CA MET A 8 5.43 15.18 -0.82
C MET A 8 5.59 13.76 -0.26
N LEU A 9 5.41 12.72 -1.10
CA LEU A 9 5.57 11.33 -0.67
C LEU A 9 6.98 11.02 -0.16
N ARG A 10 8.01 11.59 -0.81
CA ARG A 10 9.40 11.41 -0.39
C ARG A 10 9.70 11.98 0.99
N LEU A 11 8.92 12.96 1.47
CA LEU A 11 9.08 13.49 2.83
C LEU A 11 8.75 12.44 3.93
N PHE A 12 7.96 11.41 3.62
CA PHE A 12 7.60 10.34 4.56
C PHE A 12 8.60 9.16 4.58
N VAL A 13 9.43 9.04 3.54
CA VAL A 13 10.36 7.92 3.35
C VAL A 13 11.36 7.76 4.51
N PRO A 14 11.93 8.82 5.13
CA PRO A 14 12.86 8.66 6.24
C PRO A 14 12.27 7.93 7.45
N ALA A 15 10.99 8.14 7.75
CA ALA A 15 10.29 7.41 8.81
C ALA A 15 9.79 6.04 8.34
N GLY A 16 9.41 5.92 7.06
CA GLY A 16 8.88 4.68 6.51
C GLY A 16 7.43 4.39 6.93
N ALA A 17 6.68 5.45 7.25
CA ALA A 17 5.26 5.43 7.55
C ALA A 17 4.61 6.73 7.07
N VAL A 18 3.36 6.66 6.61
CA VAL A 18 2.60 7.77 6.03
C VAL A 18 1.36 8.00 6.91
N PRO A 19 1.05 9.25 7.30
CA PRO A 19 -0.17 9.53 8.05
C PRO A 19 -1.39 9.55 7.12
N ASP A 20 -2.58 9.38 7.69
CA ASP A 20 -3.86 9.47 6.96
C ASP A 20 -4.03 10.88 6.38
N TRP A 21 -3.59 11.90 7.12
CA TRP A 21 -3.63 13.30 6.73
C TRP A 21 -2.34 14.02 7.07
N ALA A 22 -1.90 14.91 6.19
CA ALA A 22 -0.76 15.79 6.43
C ALA A 22 -0.88 17.07 5.61
N PHE A 23 -0.28 18.13 6.14
CA PHE A 23 -0.09 19.37 5.38
C PHE A 23 1.35 19.45 4.90
N ALA A 24 1.55 19.69 3.60
CA ALA A 24 2.85 19.99 3.03
C ALA A 24 2.96 21.49 2.77
N LYS A 25 3.90 22.17 3.44
CA LYS A 25 4.17 23.59 3.21
C LYS A 25 5.67 23.82 3.10
N ALA A 26 6.12 24.37 1.98
CA ALA A 26 7.52 24.72 1.72
C ALA A 26 8.52 23.57 2.04
N GLY A 27 8.20 22.34 1.59
CA GLY A 27 9.05 21.16 1.81
C GLY A 27 9.01 20.56 3.21
N GLN A 28 8.13 21.06 4.09
CA GLN A 28 7.96 20.54 5.45
C GLN A 28 6.59 19.87 5.61
N LEU A 29 6.59 18.77 6.38
CA LEU A 29 5.38 18.09 6.82
C LEU A 29 4.92 18.69 8.15
N LEU A 30 3.70 19.22 8.13
CA LEU A 30 2.98 19.62 9.34
C LEU A 30 1.92 18.56 9.62
N HIS A 31 1.73 18.26 10.91
CA HIS A 31 0.74 17.28 11.34
C HIS A 31 -0.66 17.86 11.20
N ASP A 32 -1.63 16.98 10.96
CA ASP A 32 -3.03 17.36 10.98
C ASP A 32 -3.47 17.65 12.44
N PRO A 33 -4.19 18.74 12.73
CA PRO A 33 -4.57 19.08 14.09
C PRO A 33 -5.67 18.15 14.67
N VAL A 34 -6.36 17.38 13.83
CA VAL A 34 -7.44 16.47 14.23
C VAL A 34 -6.92 15.05 14.40
N THR A 35 -6.28 14.50 13.37
CA THR A 35 -5.81 13.11 13.33
C THR A 35 -4.33 12.97 13.68
N GLY A 36 -3.61 14.09 13.86
CA GLY A 36 -2.21 14.09 14.24
C GLY A 36 -1.31 13.57 13.13
N ARG A 37 -0.44 12.62 13.50
CA ARG A 37 0.51 11.94 12.59
C ARG A 37 0.13 10.48 12.38
N VAL A 38 -1.10 10.10 12.69
CA VAL A 38 -1.53 8.71 12.64
C VAL A 38 -1.74 8.28 11.19
N GLY A 39 -1.11 7.18 10.81
CA GLY A 39 -1.42 6.41 9.61
C GLY A 39 -2.23 5.17 9.94
N SER A 40 -3.30 4.94 9.19
CA SER A 40 -4.23 3.84 9.38
C SER A 40 -4.96 3.53 8.07
N TYR A 41 -6.30 3.52 8.09
CA TYR A 41 -7.16 3.09 6.99
C TYR A 41 -6.99 3.94 5.74
N ASP A 42 -6.74 5.24 5.84
CA ASP A 42 -6.57 6.08 4.65
C ASP A 42 -5.17 5.89 4.05
N ALA A 43 -4.14 5.92 4.90
CA ALA A 43 -2.73 5.82 4.54
C ALA A 43 -2.35 4.47 3.92
N ILE A 44 -3.02 3.38 4.29
CA ILE A 44 -2.67 2.04 3.76
C ILE A 44 -2.75 1.98 2.23
N ARG A 45 -3.63 2.79 1.62
CA ARG A 45 -3.79 2.88 0.17
C ARG A 45 -2.59 3.54 -0.52
N VAL A 46 -1.83 4.39 0.19
CA VAL A 46 -0.62 5.00 -0.37
C VAL A 46 0.37 3.93 -0.80
N TYR A 47 0.59 2.93 0.05
CA TYR A 47 1.51 1.82 -0.25
C TYR A 47 1.00 0.94 -1.40
N LEU A 48 -0.31 0.69 -1.42
CA LEU A 48 -0.97 -0.02 -2.51
C LEU A 48 -0.74 0.69 -3.85
N TRP A 49 -1.03 1.99 -3.94
CA TRP A 49 -0.86 2.74 -5.19
C TRP A 49 0.59 2.81 -5.63
N ILE A 50 1.53 3.04 -4.71
CA ILE A 50 2.97 3.07 -5.04
C ILE A 50 3.43 1.70 -5.55
N GLY A 51 3.01 0.61 -4.92
CA GLY A 51 3.35 -0.74 -5.37
C GLY A 51 2.74 -1.14 -6.72
N MET A 52 1.73 -0.39 -7.19
CA MET A 52 1.08 -0.62 -8.49
C MET A 52 1.54 0.32 -9.60
N MET A 53 2.50 1.22 -9.32
CA MET A 53 3.07 2.08 -10.35
C MET A 53 3.81 1.24 -11.41
N PRO A 54 3.71 1.60 -12.71
CA PRO A 54 4.39 0.88 -13.81
C PRO A 54 5.92 0.93 -13.67
N GLU A 55 6.43 2.06 -13.18
CA GLU A 55 7.84 2.28 -12.93
C GLU A 55 8.01 2.59 -11.45
N ARG A 56 8.83 1.77 -10.78
CA ARG A 56 9.12 1.93 -9.36
C ARG A 56 10.09 3.10 -9.21
N ASP A 57 9.66 4.17 -8.56
CA ASP A 57 10.54 5.25 -8.15
C ASP A 57 11.44 4.75 -7.01
N PRO A 58 12.76 4.61 -7.21
CA PRO A 58 13.67 4.13 -6.17
C PRO A 58 13.65 5.01 -4.91
N GLY A 59 13.27 6.29 -5.06
CA GLY A 59 13.10 7.23 -3.96
C GLY A 59 11.97 6.87 -3.01
N LEU A 60 11.05 5.98 -3.39
CA LEU A 60 9.92 5.53 -2.56
C LEU A 60 10.06 4.10 -2.04
N ASP A 61 11.15 3.39 -2.33
CA ASP A 61 11.32 1.97 -1.96
C ASP A 61 11.18 1.69 -0.47
N ARG A 62 11.54 2.66 0.37
CA ARG A 62 11.48 2.55 1.84
C ARG A 62 10.25 3.20 2.46
N ILE A 63 9.28 3.64 1.67
CA ILE A 63 8.11 4.37 2.19
C ILE A 63 7.29 3.54 3.19
N ALA A 64 7.32 2.21 3.09
CA ALA A 64 6.65 1.27 4.00
C ALA A 64 7.60 0.62 5.03
N ALA A 65 8.86 1.05 5.13
CA ALA A 65 9.88 0.36 5.92
C ALA A 65 9.53 0.27 7.41
N GLY A 66 8.82 1.25 7.97
CA GLY A 66 8.35 1.23 9.36
C GLY A 66 7.31 0.15 9.61
N LEU A 67 6.33 0.01 8.71
CA LEU A 67 5.31 -1.05 8.78
C LEU A 67 5.92 -2.45 8.62
N LEU A 68 6.78 -2.63 7.63
CA LEU A 68 7.44 -3.92 7.39
C LEU A 68 8.37 -4.31 8.54
N ARG A 69 9.03 -3.34 9.18
CA ARG A 69 9.79 -3.59 10.41
C ARG A 69 8.88 -4.09 11.53
N LYS A 70 7.68 -3.51 11.71
CA LYS A 70 6.72 -3.99 12.72
C LYS A 70 6.23 -5.40 12.43
N LEU A 71 6.02 -5.74 11.16
CA LEU A 71 5.71 -7.11 10.75
C LEU A 71 6.85 -8.08 11.13
N GLN A 72 8.10 -7.71 10.87
CA GLN A 72 9.27 -8.52 11.23
C GLN A 72 9.47 -8.65 12.76
N GLU A 73 9.30 -7.57 13.50
CA GLU A 73 9.50 -7.52 14.97
C GLU A 73 8.41 -8.25 15.74
N THR A 74 7.15 -8.16 15.29
CA THR A 74 5.98 -8.60 16.07
C THR A 74 5.18 -9.73 15.42
N GLY A 75 5.50 -10.07 14.17
CA GLY A 75 4.75 -11.05 13.38
C GLY A 75 3.43 -10.53 12.80
N ALA A 76 3.06 -9.27 13.03
CA ALA A 76 1.82 -8.67 12.55
C ALA A 76 2.00 -7.20 12.14
N LEU A 77 1.10 -6.72 11.27
CA LEU A 77 0.99 -5.29 10.98
C LEU A 77 0.11 -4.60 12.03
N PRO A 78 0.42 -3.35 12.41
CA PRO A 78 -0.46 -2.57 13.28
C PRO A 78 -1.64 -1.95 12.52
N GLU A 79 -2.76 -1.76 13.20
CA GLU A 79 -3.91 -1.02 12.66
C GLU A 79 -3.59 0.49 12.54
N ARG A 80 -2.81 1.02 13.48
CA ARG A 80 -2.41 2.43 13.56
C ARG A 80 -0.92 2.54 13.83
N ILE A 81 -0.27 3.47 13.14
CA ILE A 81 1.14 3.81 13.36
C ILE A 81 1.34 5.32 13.38
N ASP A 82 2.13 5.85 14.32
CA ASP A 82 2.58 7.24 14.25
C ASP A 82 3.64 7.37 13.16
N ALA A 83 3.39 8.21 12.16
CA ALA A 83 4.24 8.38 10.98
C ALA A 83 5.61 9.01 11.27
N ARG A 84 5.92 9.35 12.52
CA ARG A 84 7.22 9.86 12.95
C ARG A 84 7.88 8.98 14.02
N THR A 85 7.16 8.65 15.09
CA THR A 85 7.74 7.87 16.21
C THR A 85 7.70 6.37 15.96
N LEU A 86 6.89 5.92 14.99
CA LEU A 86 6.62 4.51 14.71
C LEU A 86 6.01 3.75 15.89
N GLU A 87 5.43 4.47 16.85
CA GLU A 87 4.55 3.87 17.85
C GLU A 87 3.37 3.21 17.14
N ALA A 88 3.16 1.93 17.43
CA ALA A 88 2.24 1.06 16.72
C ALA A 88 1.15 0.56 17.69
N ARG A 89 -0.11 0.54 17.24
CA ARG A 89 -1.26 0.11 18.06
C ARG A 89 -2.27 -0.67 17.22
N GLY A 90 -3.00 -1.56 17.88
CA GLY A 90 -4.02 -2.40 17.26
C GLY A 90 -3.45 -3.49 16.36
N SER A 91 -4.33 -4.34 15.82
CA SER A 91 -3.97 -5.38 14.87
C SER A 91 -4.60 -5.05 13.53
N ALA A 92 -3.80 -5.04 12.47
CA ALA A 92 -4.28 -4.67 11.16
C ALA A 92 -5.32 -5.69 10.63
N PRO A 93 -6.36 -5.22 9.94
CA PRO A 93 -7.31 -6.12 9.28
C PRO A 93 -6.68 -6.75 8.01
N PRO A 94 -7.29 -7.80 7.45
CA PRO A 94 -6.73 -8.51 6.29
C PRO A 94 -6.41 -7.61 5.09
N GLY A 95 -7.22 -6.58 4.83
CA GLY A 95 -7.00 -5.67 3.72
C GLY A 95 -5.65 -4.95 3.76
N PHE A 96 -5.07 -4.73 4.94
CA PHE A 96 -3.77 -4.08 5.08
C PHE A 96 -2.63 -4.96 4.60
N TYR A 97 -2.71 -6.26 4.89
CA TYR A 97 -1.73 -7.24 4.41
C TYR A 97 -1.75 -7.33 2.89
N ALA A 98 -2.95 -7.33 2.29
CA ALA A 98 -3.09 -7.30 0.84
C ALA A 98 -2.53 -6.01 0.24
N ALA A 99 -2.90 -4.85 0.78
CA ALA A 99 -2.48 -3.55 0.27
C ALA A 99 -0.94 -3.39 0.18
N LEU A 100 -0.17 -4.09 1.02
CA LEU A 100 1.29 -4.06 0.97
C LEU A 100 1.91 -5.03 -0.05
N LEU A 101 1.20 -6.07 -0.51
CA LEU A 101 1.76 -7.10 -1.41
C LEU A 101 2.43 -6.54 -2.68
N PRO A 102 1.84 -5.54 -3.40
CA PRO A 102 2.46 -5.02 -4.61
C PRO A 102 3.81 -4.34 -4.34
N LEU A 103 3.97 -3.71 -3.17
CA LEU A 103 5.17 -2.98 -2.77
C LEU A 103 6.20 -3.87 -2.03
N ALA A 104 5.73 -4.94 -1.40
CA ALA A 104 6.50 -5.74 -0.45
C ALA A 104 7.76 -6.38 -1.05
N PRO A 105 8.89 -6.34 -0.33
CA PRO A 105 10.08 -7.08 -0.71
C PRO A 105 9.86 -8.59 -0.59
N ALA A 106 10.72 -9.37 -1.25
CA ALA A 106 10.55 -10.82 -1.39
C ALA A 106 10.53 -11.58 -0.05
N ASP A 107 11.28 -11.10 0.94
CA ASP A 107 11.36 -11.69 2.29
C ASP A 107 10.11 -11.42 3.14
N ALA A 108 9.41 -10.30 2.92
CA ALA A 108 8.19 -9.96 3.65
C ALA A 108 6.92 -10.60 3.06
N ARG A 109 6.93 -10.92 1.75
CA ARG A 109 5.76 -11.46 1.03
C ARG A 109 5.15 -12.71 1.66
N PRO A 110 5.92 -13.75 2.03
CA PRO A 110 5.34 -14.97 2.61
C PRO A 110 4.51 -14.70 3.86
N ALA A 111 4.97 -13.82 4.75
CA ALA A 111 4.25 -13.46 5.96
C ALA A 111 2.93 -12.73 5.66
N LEU A 112 2.93 -11.82 4.68
CA LEU A 112 1.71 -11.11 4.25
C LEU A 112 0.68 -12.07 3.64
N GLU A 113 1.12 -12.97 2.77
CA GLU A 113 0.26 -13.97 2.13
C GLU A 113 -0.31 -14.97 3.14
N GLU A 114 0.48 -15.38 4.13
CA GLU A 114 0.03 -16.27 5.19
C GLU A 114 -1.09 -15.65 6.03
N HIS A 115 -0.97 -14.35 6.38
CA HIS A 115 -2.04 -13.62 7.09
C HIS A 115 -3.33 -13.57 6.27
N LEU A 116 -3.25 -13.33 4.96
CA LEU A 116 -4.41 -13.33 4.08
C LEU A 116 -5.05 -14.71 3.95
N ALA A 117 -4.25 -15.75 3.79
CA ALA A 117 -4.74 -17.13 3.69
C ALA A 117 -5.50 -17.53 4.97
N ARG A 118 -4.97 -17.18 6.15
CA ARG A 118 -5.65 -17.43 7.44
C ARG A 118 -6.95 -16.64 7.59
N ALA A 119 -7.01 -15.44 7.02
CA ALA A 119 -8.17 -14.57 7.11
C ALA A 119 -9.31 -14.95 6.14
N LEU A 120 -9.04 -15.78 5.12
CA LEU A 120 -10.03 -16.20 4.14
C LEU A 120 -10.99 -17.24 4.75
N LYS A 121 -12.26 -16.85 4.92
CA LYS A 121 -13.33 -17.73 5.40
C LYS A 121 -14.52 -17.66 4.46
N ARG A 122 -14.98 -18.83 3.97
CA ARG A 122 -16.16 -18.93 3.11
C ARG A 122 -16.10 -18.00 1.88
N GLY A 123 -14.90 -17.82 1.32
CA GLY A 123 -14.67 -16.98 0.12
C GLY A 123 -14.56 -15.47 0.39
N LEU A 124 -14.62 -15.03 1.64
CA LEU A 124 -14.46 -13.62 2.02
C LEU A 124 -13.34 -13.45 3.04
N TYR A 125 -12.69 -12.29 3.04
CA TYR A 125 -11.59 -11.99 3.95
C TYR A 125 -12.10 -11.34 5.24
N GLY A 126 -11.67 -11.85 6.40
CA GLY A 126 -12.06 -11.35 7.71
C GLY A 126 -13.31 -12.01 8.29
N ASP A 127 -13.58 -11.75 9.57
CA ASP A 127 -14.70 -12.34 10.31
C ASP A 127 -15.20 -11.37 11.40
N PRO A 128 -16.34 -10.67 11.19
CA PRO A 128 -17.14 -10.67 9.98
C PRO A 128 -16.41 -10.02 8.79
N PRO A 129 -16.77 -10.35 7.54
CA PRO A 129 -16.14 -9.77 6.37
C PRO A 129 -16.53 -8.29 6.23
N ALA A 130 -15.52 -7.42 6.12
CA ALA A 130 -15.72 -5.99 5.93
C ALA A 130 -15.58 -5.58 4.46
N TYR A 131 -16.45 -4.68 3.99
CA TYR A 131 -16.41 -4.12 2.64
C TYR A 131 -15.03 -3.54 2.30
N TYR A 132 -14.44 -2.79 3.23
CA TYR A 132 -13.16 -2.12 3.00
C TYR A 132 -12.03 -3.12 2.72
N ASP A 133 -11.97 -4.19 3.51
CA ASP A 133 -10.98 -5.25 3.32
C ASP A 133 -11.15 -5.94 1.96
N GLN A 134 -12.38 -6.26 1.57
CA GLN A 134 -12.61 -6.92 0.28
C GLN A 134 -12.11 -6.06 -0.89
N ASN A 135 -12.30 -4.74 -0.83
CA ASN A 135 -11.84 -3.84 -1.88
C ASN A 135 -10.32 -3.75 -1.93
N LEU A 136 -9.65 -3.60 -0.78
CA LEU A 136 -8.19 -3.59 -0.74
C LEU A 136 -7.60 -4.89 -1.29
N VAL A 137 -8.19 -6.02 -0.91
CA VAL A 137 -7.78 -7.34 -1.41
C VAL A 137 -8.00 -7.45 -2.92
N LEU A 138 -9.16 -7.00 -3.43
CA LEU A 138 -9.47 -7.02 -4.86
C LEU A 138 -8.45 -6.22 -5.69
N PHE A 139 -8.11 -5.00 -5.27
CA PHE A 139 -7.09 -4.19 -5.96
C PHE A 139 -5.73 -4.87 -5.88
N ALA A 140 -5.27 -5.25 -4.69
CA ALA A 140 -3.94 -5.80 -4.50
C ALA A 140 -3.72 -7.15 -5.21
N GLN A 141 -4.67 -8.08 -5.06
CA GLN A 141 -4.59 -9.39 -5.72
C GLN A 141 -4.83 -9.26 -7.22
N GLY A 142 -5.78 -8.43 -7.65
CA GLY A 142 -6.01 -8.17 -9.07
C GLY A 142 -4.75 -7.67 -9.76
N PHE A 143 -4.00 -6.79 -9.12
CA PHE A 143 -2.69 -6.38 -9.62
C PHE A 143 -1.65 -7.50 -9.48
N THR A 144 -1.46 -8.11 -8.31
CA THR A 144 -0.41 -9.14 -8.12
C THR A 144 -0.57 -10.33 -9.08
N GLU A 145 -1.81 -10.71 -9.38
CA GLU A 145 -2.16 -11.80 -10.30
C GLU A 145 -2.22 -11.38 -11.78
N SER A 146 -1.78 -10.16 -12.11
CA SER A 146 -1.74 -9.64 -13.48
C SER A 146 -3.11 -9.53 -14.17
N ARG A 147 -4.19 -9.33 -13.41
CA ARG A 147 -5.55 -9.10 -13.97
C ARG A 147 -5.70 -7.72 -14.60
N TYR A 148 -4.90 -6.75 -14.16
CA TYR A 148 -4.76 -5.43 -14.77
C TYR A 148 -3.40 -4.82 -14.47
N ARG A 149 -2.95 -3.87 -15.30
CA ARG A 149 -1.74 -3.05 -15.12
C ARG A 149 -2.06 -1.58 -15.41
N PHE A 150 -1.18 -0.69 -14.97
CA PHE A 150 -1.18 0.70 -15.40
C PHE A 150 -0.06 0.93 -16.42
N GLY A 151 -0.32 1.71 -17.47
CA GLY A 151 0.68 2.22 -18.40
C GLY A 151 1.46 3.40 -17.81
N ALA A 152 2.61 3.74 -18.38
CA ALA A 152 3.44 4.88 -17.94
C ALA A 152 2.71 6.24 -18.02
N ASP A 153 1.69 6.33 -18.87
CA ASP A 153 0.78 7.48 -19.02
C ASP A 153 -0.43 7.43 -18.05
N GLY A 154 -0.51 6.41 -17.20
CA GLY A 154 -1.63 6.18 -16.28
C GLY A 154 -2.82 5.43 -16.89
N SER A 155 -2.74 4.99 -18.15
CA SER A 155 -3.80 4.20 -18.78
C SER A 155 -4.02 2.85 -18.07
N LEU A 156 -5.27 2.38 -18.02
CA LEU A 156 -5.60 1.04 -17.50
C LEU A 156 -5.43 0.02 -18.63
N ALA A 157 -4.65 -1.04 -18.38
CA ALA A 157 -4.47 -2.17 -19.28
C ALA A 157 -5.02 -3.45 -18.61
N PRO A 158 -6.27 -3.84 -18.86
CA PRO A 158 -6.83 -5.07 -18.31
C PRO A 158 -6.33 -6.30 -19.08
N ALA A 159 -6.25 -7.46 -18.41
CA ALA A 159 -5.71 -8.68 -19.00
C ALA A 159 -6.51 -9.22 -20.21
N TRP A 160 -7.79 -8.84 -20.34
CA TRP A 160 -8.65 -9.26 -21.44
C TRP A 160 -8.53 -8.37 -22.68
N GLU A 161 -7.90 -7.19 -22.58
CA GLU A 161 -7.52 -6.42 -23.76
C GLU A 161 -6.31 -7.10 -24.39
N THR A 162 -6.59 -7.89 -25.43
CA THR A 162 -5.55 -8.50 -26.25
C THR A 162 -4.79 -7.36 -26.92
N ARG A 163 -3.52 -7.12 -26.59
CA ARG A 163 -2.66 -6.28 -27.44
C ARG A 163 -2.68 -6.92 -28.82
N CYS A 164 -3.45 -6.38 -29.75
CA CYS A 164 -3.40 -6.77 -31.15
C CYS A 164 -1.99 -6.45 -31.64
N ILE A 165 -1.10 -7.44 -31.61
CA ILE A 165 0.18 -7.37 -32.31
C ILE A 165 -0.18 -7.52 -33.79
N GLY A 166 -0.62 -6.40 -34.39
CA GLY A 166 -0.78 -6.28 -35.82
C GLY A 166 0.59 -6.46 -36.44
N ARG A 167 0.84 -7.66 -36.97
CA ARG A 167 1.99 -7.95 -37.82
C ARG A 167 1.79 -7.15 -39.10
N ALA A 168 2.47 -6.01 -39.23
CA ALA A 168 2.60 -5.34 -40.51
C ALA A 168 3.23 -6.33 -41.50
N ARG A 169 2.50 -6.63 -42.57
CA ARG A 169 3.03 -7.26 -43.79
C ARG A 169 3.31 -6.16 -44.80
#